data_AF-A0A417F5H4-F1
#
_entry.id   AF-A0A417F5H4-F1
#
_cell.length_a   1.000
_cell.length_b   1.000
_cell.length_c   1.000
_cell.angle_alpha   90.00
_cell.angle_beta   90.00
_cell.angle_gamma   90.00
#
_symmetry.space_group_name_H-M   'P 1'
#
loop_
_entity.id
_entity.type
_entity.pdbx_description
1 polymer ?
#
loop_
_entity_poly.entity_id
_entity_poly.type
_entity_poly.pdbx_seq_one_letter_code
_entity_poly.pdbx_strand_id
1 'polypeptide(L)' 'MAKCKFCGQGVRSGPVFHTGCWEQTVNKLASEFCDEYCKFPFEMDYEALVDKCEQCPMVRLKELGCNEA' A
#
# COMPACT_ATOMS: atom_id res chain seq x y z
N MET A 1 0.13 -23.57 6.65
CA MET A 1 0.60 -22.70 5.54
C MET A 1 0.03 -21.33 5.75
N ALA A 2 0.85 -20.28 5.72
CA ALA A 2 0.34 -18.92 5.71
C ALA A 2 -0.50 -18.68 4.44
N LYS A 3 -1.46 -17.77 4.51
CA LYS A 3 -2.26 -17.33 3.35
C LYS A 3 -1.72 -16.00 2.86
N CYS A 4 -1.60 -15.83 1.54
CA CYS A 4 -1.29 -14.55 0.93
C CYS A 4 -2.29 -13.49 1.39
N LYS A 5 -1.81 -12.37 1.95
CA LYS A 5 -2.70 -11.30 2.44
C LYS A 5 -3.47 -10.59 1.32
N PHE A 6 -3.12 -10.82 0.04
CA PHE A 6 -3.81 -10.24 -1.12
C PHE A 6 -4.84 -11.18 -1.75
N CYS A 7 -4.47 -12.43 -2.05
CA CYS A 7 -5.36 -13.37 -2.77
C CYS A 7 -5.95 -14.48 -1.89
N GLY A 8 -5.55 -14.58 -0.62
CA GLY A 8 -6.04 -15.60 0.33
C GLY A 8 -5.55 -17.03 0.09
N GLN A 9 -4.82 -17.29 -0.99
CA GLN A 9 -4.26 -18.60 -1.32
C GLN A 9 -3.01 -18.92 -0.48
N GLY A 10 -2.71 -20.20 -0.31
CA GLY A 10 -1.53 -20.64 0.45
C GLY A 10 -0.20 -20.16 -0.14
N VAL A 11 0.74 -19.78 0.72
CA VAL A 11 2.13 -19.47 0.36
C VAL A 11 3.08 -20.59 0.81
N ARG A 12 4.11 -20.87 0.00
CA ARG A 12 4.99 -22.05 0.16
C ARG A 12 6.05 -21.88 1.28
N SER A 13 6.62 -20.69 1.44
CA SER A 13 7.57 -20.33 2.52
C SER A 13 7.91 -18.85 2.42
N GLY A 14 8.44 -18.25 3.50
CA GLY A 14 8.81 -16.83 3.50
C GLY A 14 7.59 -15.90 3.46
N PRO A 15 7.74 -14.59 3.21
CA PRO A 15 6.76 -13.54 3.52
C PRO A 15 5.32 -13.88 3.12
N VAL A 16 4.35 -13.27 3.82
CA VAL A 16 2.90 -13.57 3.76
C VAL A 16 2.24 -13.15 2.43
N PHE A 17 2.97 -13.22 1.30
CA PHE A 17 2.59 -12.76 -0.03
C PHE A 17 3.23 -13.62 -1.12
N HIS A 18 2.54 -13.82 -2.24
CA HIS A 18 3.21 -14.21 -3.48
C HIS A 18 3.91 -12.99 -4.08
N THR A 19 5.11 -13.17 -4.65
CA THR A 19 5.86 -12.09 -5.31
C THR A 19 5.02 -11.34 -6.34
N GLY A 20 4.29 -12.06 -7.19
CA GLY A 20 3.40 -11.43 -8.18
C GLY A 20 2.23 -10.65 -7.58
N CYS A 21 1.64 -11.13 -6.48
CA CYS A 21 0.57 -10.39 -5.79
C CYS A 21 1.11 -9.11 -5.13
N TRP A 22 2.33 -9.16 -4.61
CA TRP A 22 3.02 -8.01 -4.04
C TRP A 22 3.30 -6.96 -5.12
N GLU A 23 3.99 -7.33 -6.21
CA GLU A 23 4.36 -6.41 -7.28
C GLU A 23 3.12 -5.75 -7.94
N GLN A 24 2.07 -6.52 -8.23
CA GLN A 24 0.83 -5.97 -8.79
C GLN A 24 0.18 -4.95 -7.86
N THR A 25 0.12 -5.26 -6.56
CA THR A 25 -0.51 -4.38 -5.58
C THR A 25 0.30 -3.10 -5.37
N VAL A 26 1.63 -3.22 -5.24
CA VAL A 26 2.54 -2.08 -5.12
C VAL A 26 2.45 -1.17 -6.34
N ASN A 27 2.51 -1.73 -7.55
CA ASN A 27 2.48 -0.92 -8.77
C ASN A 27 1.15 -0.20 -8.92
N LYS A 28 0.02 -0.87 -8.63
CA LYS A 28 -1.30 -0.24 -8.66
C LYS A 28 -1.38 0.94 -7.68
N LEU A 29 -0.93 0.75 -6.45
CA LEU A 29 -1.01 1.78 -5.42
C LEU A 29 -0.01 2.92 -5.65
N ALA A 30 1.16 2.62 -6.21
CA ALA A 30 2.11 3.64 -6.66
C ALA A 30 1.53 4.49 -7.80
N SER A 31 0.80 3.89 -8.75
CA SER A 31 0.09 4.66 -9.79
C SER A 31 -1.00 5.55 -9.20
N GLU A 32 -1.86 5.01 -8.33
CA GLU A 32 -2.91 5.80 -7.65
C GLU A 32 -2.32 6.94 -6.82
N PHE A 33 -1.17 6.71 -6.17
CA PHE A 33 -0.43 7.75 -5.45
C PHE A 33 0.16 8.80 -6.40
N CYS A 34 0.86 8.40 -7.46
CA CYS A 34 1.52 9.36 -8.36
C CYS A 34 0.52 10.24 -9.12
N ASP A 35 -0.64 9.71 -9.51
CA ASP A 35 -1.62 10.46 -10.30
C ASP A 35 -2.39 11.52 -9.47
N GLU A 36 -2.63 11.22 -8.20
CA GLU A 36 -3.45 12.05 -7.29
C GLU A 36 -2.60 12.87 -6.32
N TYR A 37 -1.54 12.29 -5.76
CA TYR A 37 -0.81 12.86 -4.62
C TYR A 37 0.18 13.96 -5.01
N CYS A 38 0.69 13.98 -6.24
CA CYS A 38 1.60 15.03 -6.71
C CYS A 38 0.93 16.41 -6.86
N LYS A 39 -0.41 16.46 -6.92
CA LYS A 39 -1.18 17.70 -7.11
C LYS A 39 -1.66 18.32 -5.80
N PHE A 40 -1.92 17.49 -4.80
CA PHE A 40 -2.49 17.94 -3.51
C PHE A 40 -1.68 19.01 -2.77
N PRO A 41 -0.33 19.01 -2.73
CA PRO A 41 0.43 20.09 -2.10
C PRO A 41 0.19 21.48 -2.70
N PHE A 42 -0.30 21.54 -3.94
CA PHE A 42 -0.58 22.78 -4.66
C PHE A 42 -2.08 23.15 -4.67
N GLU A 43 -2.96 22.19 -4.37
CA GLU A 43 -4.42 22.31 -4.48
C GLU A 43 -5.16 22.24 -3.14
N MET A 44 -4.51 21.78 -2.07
CA MET A 44 -5.11 21.56 -0.75
C MET A 44 -4.39 22.36 0.34
N ASP A 45 -5.13 22.80 1.35
CA ASP A 45 -4.52 23.32 2.57
C ASP A 45 -3.89 22.21 3.42
N TYR A 46 -3.15 22.61 4.46
CA TYR A 46 -2.37 21.68 5.28
C TYR A 46 -3.26 20.65 6.00
N GLU A 47 -4.41 21.05 6.54
CA GLU A 47 -5.30 20.14 7.27
C GLU A 47 -5.93 19.11 6.32
N ALA A 48 -6.42 19.55 5.16
CA ALA A 48 -6.97 18.67 4.15
C ALA A 48 -5.90 17.70 3.59
N LEU A 49 -4.65 18.18 3.45
CA LEU A 49 -3.53 17.33 3.04
C LEU A 49 -3.24 16.24 4.07
N VAL A 50 -3.20 16.58 5.36
CA VAL A 50 -3.00 15.62 6.46
C VAL A 50 -4.09 14.55 6.47
N ASP A 51 -5.37 14.94 6.38
CA ASP A 51 -6.49 13.98 6.30
C ASP A 51 -6.35 13.03 5.11
N LYS A 52 -5.87 13.53 3.98
CA LYS A 52 -5.63 12.72 2.77
C LYS A 52 -4.43 11.78 2.95
N CYS A 53 -3.38 12.21 3.65
CA CYS A 53 -2.23 11.38 4.00
C CYS A 53 -2.64 10.19 4.89
N GLU A 54 -3.51 10.41 5.88
CA GLU A 54 -3.97 9.35 6.80
C GLU A 54 -4.73 8.23 6.09
N GLN A 55 -5.39 8.55 4.98
CA GLN A 55 -6.12 7.59 4.15
C GLN A 55 -5.27 7.02 3.01
N CYS A 56 -3.96 7.33 2.98
CA CYS A 56 -3.10 6.94 1.88
C CYS A 56 -2.95 5.41 1.77
N PRO A 57 -3.25 4.81 0.62
CA PRO A 57 -3.12 3.37 0.42
C PRO A 57 -1.71 2.80 0.69
N MET A 58 -0.68 3.65 0.61
CA MET A 58 0.70 3.28 0.95
C MET A 58 0.91 3.02 2.45
N VAL A 59 0.11 3.62 3.33
CA VAL A 59 0.13 3.34 4.78
C VAL A 59 -0.29 1.90 5.03
N ARG A 60 -1.39 1.46 4.40
CA ARG A 60 -1.83 0.06 4.44
C ARG A 60 -0.75 -0.88 3.92
N LEU A 61 0.00 -0.47 2.89
CA LEU A 61 1.07 -1.29 2.32
C LEU A 61 2.28 -1.42 3.24
N LYS A 62 2.65 -0.33 3.94
CA LYS A 62 3.65 -0.32 5.01
C LYS A 62 3.25 -1.30 6.13
N GLU A 63 2.01 -1.24 6.62
CA GLU A 63 1.53 -2.14 7.68
C GLU A 63 1.54 -3.62 7.28
N LEU A 64 1.33 -3.90 5.99
CA LEU A 64 1.40 -5.27 5.49
C LEU A 64 2.84 -5.81 5.52
N GLY A 65 3.82 -5.01 5.09
CA GLY A 65 5.23 -5.39 4.94
C GLY A 65 6.14 -5.19 6.16
N CYS A 66 5.80 -4.25 7.05
CA CYS A 66 6.57 -3.87 8.23
C CYS A 66 5.76 -4.09 9.52
N ASN A 67 5.29 -5.31 9.77
CA ASN A 67 5.05 -5.69 11.16
C ASN A 67 6.41 -5.62 11.87
N GLU A 68 6.55 -4.72 12.84
CA GLU A 68 7.69 -4.71 13.75
C GLU A 68 7.86 -6.14 14.30
N ALA A 69 9.09 -6.65 14.16
CA ALA A 69 9.50 -7.95 14.68
C ALA A 69 9.63 -7.91 16.21
#